data_AF-A0A8K0KJV0-F1
#
_entry.id   AF-A0A8K0KJV0-F1
#
_cell.length_a   1.000
_cell.length_b   1.000
_cell.length_c   1.000
_cell.angle_alpha   90.00
_cell.angle_beta   90.00
_cell.angle_gamma   90.00
#
_symmetry.space_group_name_H-M   'P 1'
#
loop_
_entity.id
_entity.type
_entity.pdbx_description
1 polymer ?
#
loop_
_entity_poly.entity_id
_entity_poly.type
_entity_poly.pdbx_seq_one_letter_code
_entity_poly.pdbx_strand_id
1 'polypeptide(L)'
;MPHGTCTAKTTVSKMFSASFIQYFAVIELLITLSDASEVLRPRGVSLAKAGLYDPSKDFTCFDGSAIIPFIRVNDDYCDCRDGSDEPGTAACPNGSFHCSNAGHKSLNIPSSRVNDGVCDCCDASDEYDSPANCVNNCGELGAAALAEAMQLAEVSRKGNELRLSLSQQGKQMRQEKQERMQQLEKEKEEVERIKQEKEQLKAVAEEVERAALEKYKRSEEEERQKQREEDDKEEEREIFEKFQLLDSNGDGKITMVEIQTRITFDQNRDGVVSEDEAKYFLSSTGEMDWEEFHESGYSNMKPYFLMESGLFKPPEPSKDDVSTDTVPGDDPDHNEEVVTESGLPEESEDAGKGEDDDQYDDDSDDVDKEEEDEEEETEGEVEETKNEEEKEPPKYDEETQRLIDGNLKTKLL
;
A
#
# COMPACT_ATOMS: atom_id res chain seq x y z
N MET A 1 51.01 -83.36 10.32
CA MET A 1 51.02 -82.44 9.16
C MET A 1 51.31 -81.03 9.68
N PRO A 2 52.06 -80.20 8.94
CA PRO A 2 52.51 -78.89 9.43
C PRO A 2 51.48 -77.80 9.19
N HIS A 3 51.45 -76.79 10.06
CA HIS A 3 50.98 -75.44 9.73
C HIS A 3 52.16 -74.48 9.89
N GLY A 4 52.49 -73.76 8.82
CA GLY A 4 53.55 -72.75 8.85
C GLY A 4 53.01 -71.37 9.25
N THR A 5 53.89 -70.54 9.78
CA THR A 5 53.68 -69.09 9.89
C THR A 5 54.82 -68.37 9.19
N CYS A 6 54.46 -67.44 8.31
CA CYS A 6 55.41 -66.65 7.53
C CYS A 6 55.60 -65.29 8.19
N THR A 7 56.83 -64.84 8.41
CA THR A 7 57.13 -63.49 8.87
C THR A 7 58.12 -62.81 7.92
N ALA A 8 57.61 -61.94 7.05
CA ALA A 8 58.44 -61.12 6.18
C ALA A 8 59.10 -59.99 7.00
N LYS A 9 60.43 -59.92 6.99
CA LYS A 9 61.19 -58.75 7.45
C LYS A 9 61.54 -57.89 6.24
N THR A 10 60.79 -56.83 6.01
CA THR A 10 61.09 -55.85 4.95
C THR A 10 62.14 -54.86 5.44
N THR A 11 63.43 -55.18 5.22
CA THR A 11 64.54 -54.24 5.44
C THR A 11 64.50 -53.14 4.38
N VAL A 12 63.90 -51.99 4.70
CA VAL A 12 63.97 -50.79 3.87
C VAL A 12 65.35 -50.16 4.01
N SER A 13 66.28 -50.57 3.14
CA SER A 13 67.61 -49.94 3.03
C SER A 13 67.46 -48.57 2.37
N LYS A 14 67.36 -47.50 3.17
CA LYS A 14 67.28 -46.13 2.66
C LYS A 14 68.66 -45.67 2.17
N MET A 15 68.87 -45.76 0.86
CA MET A 15 69.98 -45.10 0.15
C MET A 15 69.76 -43.59 0.16
N PHE A 16 70.09 -42.92 1.26
CA PHE A 16 70.22 -41.46 1.27
C PHE A 16 71.49 -41.07 0.50
N SER A 17 71.32 -40.30 -0.57
CA SER A 17 72.44 -39.73 -1.33
C SER A 17 73.34 -38.89 -0.41
N ALA A 18 74.66 -38.94 -0.63
CA ALA A 18 75.63 -38.17 0.14
C ALA A 18 75.29 -36.67 0.16
N SER A 19 74.74 -36.12 -0.92
CA SER A 19 74.25 -34.74 -0.98
C SER A 19 73.12 -34.45 -0.01
N PHE A 20 72.18 -35.39 0.22
CA PHE A 20 71.12 -35.21 1.21
C PHE A 20 71.67 -35.19 2.63
N ILE A 21 72.62 -36.07 2.96
CA ILE A 21 73.28 -36.11 4.27
C ILE A 21 74.03 -34.79 4.52
N GLN A 22 74.67 -34.24 3.48
CA GLN A 22 75.40 -32.97 3.55
C GLN A 22 74.46 -31.76 3.70
N TYR A 23 73.30 -31.76 3.04
CA TYR A 23 72.26 -30.73 3.26
C TYR A 23 71.63 -30.83 4.66
N PHE A 24 71.33 -32.03 5.16
CA PHE A 24 70.84 -32.21 6.54
C PHE A 24 71.88 -31.77 7.57
N ALA A 25 73.16 -32.09 7.39
CA ALA A 25 74.23 -31.63 8.29
C ALA A 25 74.40 -30.11 8.29
N VAL A 26 74.20 -29.43 7.14
CA VAL A 26 74.21 -27.96 7.07
C VAL A 26 72.97 -27.35 7.73
N ILE A 27 71.79 -27.97 7.58
CA ILE A 27 70.56 -27.53 8.24
C ILE A 27 70.66 -27.70 9.77
N GLU A 28 71.13 -28.84 10.25
CA GLU A 28 71.43 -29.08 11.67
C GLU A 28 72.43 -28.04 12.20
N LEU A 29 73.52 -27.76 11.46
CA LEU A 29 74.51 -26.74 11.83
C LEU A 29 73.94 -25.32 11.89
N LEU A 30 73.01 -24.97 10.99
CA LEU A 30 72.30 -23.69 10.99
C LEU A 30 71.27 -23.58 12.13
N ILE A 31 70.61 -24.68 12.49
CA ILE A 31 69.73 -24.75 13.66
C ILE A 31 70.53 -24.58 14.95
N THR A 32 71.72 -25.17 15.06
CA THR A 32 72.61 -24.99 16.23
C THR A 32 73.28 -23.61 16.31
N LEU A 33 73.19 -22.77 15.27
CA LEU A 33 73.62 -21.38 15.30
C LEU A 33 72.50 -20.40 15.70
N SER A 34 71.30 -20.92 16.00
CA SER A 34 70.19 -20.14 16.54
C SER A 34 70.27 -20.02 18.07
N ASP A 35 71.43 -19.60 18.58
CA ASP A 35 71.51 -19.04 19.92
C ASP A 35 70.64 -17.79 19.94
N ALA A 36 69.59 -17.79 20.76
CA ALA A 36 68.79 -16.60 21.01
C ALA A 36 69.71 -15.57 21.68
N SER A 37 70.15 -14.56 20.94
CA SER A 37 70.98 -13.49 21.52
C SER A 37 70.12 -12.64 22.45
N GLU A 38 70.09 -13.03 23.72
CA GLU A 38 69.61 -12.13 24.77
C GLU A 38 70.44 -10.84 24.68
N VAL A 39 69.75 -9.76 24.33
CA VAL A 39 70.35 -8.43 24.27
C VAL A 39 70.77 -8.07 25.68
N LEU A 40 72.08 -8.11 25.94
CA LEU A 40 72.68 -7.71 27.20
C LEU A 40 72.21 -6.30 27.56
N ARG A 41 71.45 -6.21 28.65
CA ARG A 41 70.84 -4.97 29.16
C ARG A 41 70.83 -5.04 30.69
N PRO A 42 70.92 -3.91 31.41
CA PRO A 42 70.75 -3.90 32.86
C PRO A 42 69.37 -4.45 33.27
N ARG A 43 69.26 -4.96 34.51
CA ARG A 43 67.98 -5.38 35.08
C ARG A 43 66.97 -4.23 35.04
N GLY A 44 65.69 -4.54 34.82
CA GLY A 44 64.60 -3.56 34.79
C GLY A 44 64.59 -2.62 33.58
N VAL A 45 65.50 -2.78 32.62
CA VAL A 45 65.50 -2.06 31.34
C VAL A 45 64.69 -2.83 30.30
N SER A 46 63.77 -2.18 29.58
CA SER A 46 63.02 -2.82 28.47
C SER A 46 63.87 -3.02 27.21
N LEU A 47 63.53 -4.00 26.37
CA LEU A 47 64.26 -4.26 25.11
C LEU A 47 64.36 -3.03 24.21
N ALA A 48 63.32 -2.20 24.16
CA ALA A 48 63.32 -0.94 23.41
C ALA A 48 64.27 0.13 23.97
N LYS A 49 64.60 0.06 25.27
CA LYS A 49 65.54 0.97 25.95
C LYS A 49 66.97 0.41 26.06
N ALA A 50 67.22 -0.85 25.68
CA ALA A 50 68.52 -1.51 25.87
C ALA A 50 69.70 -0.71 25.27
N GLY A 51 69.52 -0.12 24.08
CA GLY A 51 70.54 0.70 23.42
C GLY A 51 70.88 2.04 24.10
N LEU A 52 70.13 2.44 25.14
CA LEU A 52 70.43 3.61 25.96
C LEU A 52 71.44 3.31 27.08
N TYR A 53 71.67 2.03 27.39
CA TYR A 53 72.53 1.57 28.47
C TYR A 53 73.74 0.82 27.91
N ASP A 54 74.66 1.54 27.28
CA ASP A 54 75.90 1.00 26.73
C ASP A 54 77.01 0.94 27.80
N PRO A 55 77.46 -0.26 28.24
CA PRO A 55 78.48 -0.38 29.29
C PRO A 55 79.88 0.11 28.90
N SER A 56 80.11 0.46 27.63
CA SER A 56 81.40 0.96 27.14
C SER A 56 81.60 2.47 27.27
N LYS A 57 80.59 3.20 27.77
CA LYS A 57 80.59 4.67 27.88
C LYS A 57 80.08 5.13 29.24
N ASP A 58 80.36 6.38 29.60
CA ASP A 58 79.69 7.03 30.73
C ASP A 58 78.19 7.16 30.44
N PHE A 59 77.36 6.92 31.44
CA PHE A 59 75.91 7.06 31.37
C PHE A 59 75.51 8.53 31.52
N THR A 60 74.56 8.98 30.70
CA THR A 60 73.98 10.33 30.80
C THR A 60 72.52 10.16 31.19
N CYS A 61 72.10 10.79 32.29
CA CYS A 61 70.70 10.76 32.72
C CYS A 61 69.77 11.22 31.57
N PHE A 62 68.58 10.64 31.43
CA PHE A 62 67.72 10.95 30.27
C PHE A 62 67.17 12.39 30.31
N ASP A 63 67.08 13.01 31.48
CA ASP A 63 66.80 14.44 31.67
C ASP A 63 68.02 15.36 31.48
N GLY A 64 69.21 14.79 31.28
CA GLY A 64 70.48 15.50 31.16
C GLY A 64 71.01 16.13 32.46
N SER A 65 70.48 15.71 33.63
CA SER A 65 70.87 16.30 34.93
C SER A 65 72.31 15.99 35.35
N ALA A 66 72.83 14.80 35.02
CA ALA A 66 74.20 14.39 35.29
C ALA A 66 74.77 13.46 34.21
N ILE A 67 76.10 13.31 34.24
CA ILE A 67 76.84 12.27 33.54
C ILE A 67 77.62 11.51 34.61
N ILE A 68 77.41 10.19 34.69
CA ILE A 68 77.95 9.29 35.71
C ILE A 68 78.66 8.11 35.05
N PRO A 69 79.72 7.54 35.65
CA PRO A 69 80.34 6.35 35.10
C PRO A 69 79.38 5.15 35.20
N PHE A 70 79.31 4.31 34.16
CA PHE A 70 78.31 3.24 34.03
C PHE A 70 78.23 2.25 35.22
N ILE A 71 79.31 2.14 36.00
CA ILE A 71 79.32 1.34 37.24
C ILE A 71 78.30 1.80 38.29
N ARG A 72 77.76 3.02 38.16
CA ARG A 72 76.68 3.57 38.99
C ARG A 72 75.26 3.32 38.45
N VAL A 73 75.12 2.54 37.39
CA VAL A 73 73.81 2.11 36.90
C VAL A 73 73.43 0.84 37.67
N ASN A 74 72.34 0.89 38.44
CA ASN A 74 71.93 -0.12 39.41
C ASN A 74 72.95 -0.33 40.54
N ASP A 75 73.47 0.76 41.14
CA ASP A 75 74.35 0.68 42.32
C ASP A 75 73.63 0.86 43.67
N ASP A 76 72.29 0.92 43.64
CA ASP A 76 71.39 1.14 44.78
C ASP A 76 71.52 2.54 45.41
N TYR A 77 71.97 3.52 44.62
CA TYR A 77 72.00 4.94 44.96
C TYR A 77 71.44 5.82 43.84
N CYS A 78 70.58 6.78 44.18
CA CYS A 78 69.93 7.66 43.20
C CYS A 78 70.79 8.90 42.90
N ASP A 79 71.56 8.86 41.81
CA ASP A 79 72.34 9.97 41.25
C ASP A 79 71.55 10.83 40.25
N CYS A 80 70.70 10.22 39.40
CA CYS A 80 69.91 10.93 38.40
C CYS A 80 68.57 11.43 38.95
N ARG A 81 68.20 12.68 38.61
CA ARG A 81 66.95 13.29 39.12
C ARG A 81 65.68 12.66 38.52
N ASP A 82 65.81 12.01 37.37
CA ASP A 82 64.75 11.28 36.69
C ASP A 82 64.70 9.78 37.05
N GLY A 83 65.68 9.28 37.81
CA GLY A 83 65.84 7.86 38.16
C GLY A 83 66.19 6.95 36.99
N SER A 84 66.83 7.49 35.94
CA SER A 84 67.26 6.72 34.77
C SER A 84 68.52 5.87 34.98
N ASP A 85 69.25 6.10 36.05
CA ASP A 85 70.39 5.33 36.55
C ASP A 85 69.97 4.03 37.27
N GLU A 86 68.82 4.04 37.95
CA GLU A 86 68.34 2.93 38.80
C GLU A 86 67.08 2.21 38.24
N PRO A 87 67.09 1.70 36.99
CA PRO A 87 65.94 0.96 36.42
C PRO A 87 65.70 -0.40 37.07
N GLY A 88 66.69 -0.95 37.78
CA GLY A 88 66.75 -2.32 38.28
C GLY A 88 66.77 -2.46 39.81
N THR A 89 66.61 -1.36 40.55
CA THR A 89 66.64 -1.28 42.02
C THR A 89 65.47 -0.43 42.54
N ALA A 90 65.39 -0.25 43.87
CA ALA A 90 64.40 0.61 44.54
C ALA A 90 64.91 2.01 44.91
N ALA A 91 66.16 2.36 44.60
CA ALA A 91 66.84 3.53 45.15
C ALA A 91 66.23 4.89 44.72
N CYS A 92 65.67 4.98 43.51
CA CYS A 92 65.04 6.20 43.01
C CYS A 92 63.50 6.20 43.21
N PRO A 93 62.92 7.23 43.87
CA PRO A 93 61.49 7.26 44.21
C PRO A 93 60.57 7.44 43.00
N ASN A 94 61.10 7.93 41.88
CA ASN A 94 60.44 8.12 40.59
C ASN A 94 60.95 7.17 39.50
N GLY A 95 61.75 6.16 39.87
CA GLY A 95 62.18 5.10 38.96
C GLY A 95 61.04 4.14 38.57
N SER A 96 61.28 3.36 37.52
CA SER A 96 60.35 2.31 37.10
C SER A 96 61.11 1.09 36.57
N PHE A 97 60.72 -0.07 37.09
CA PHE A 97 61.29 -1.36 36.78
C PHE A 97 60.47 -2.09 35.72
N HIS A 98 61.13 -2.65 34.71
CA HIS A 98 60.50 -3.42 33.63
C HIS A 98 60.56 -4.95 33.87
N CYS A 99 59.44 -5.53 34.29
CA CYS A 99 59.21 -6.97 34.19
C CYS A 99 59.20 -7.37 32.71
N SER A 100 60.08 -8.28 32.29
CA SER A 100 60.09 -8.74 30.89
C SER A 100 58.94 -9.72 30.62
N ASN A 101 58.51 -10.46 31.66
CA ASN A 101 57.38 -11.39 31.68
C ASN A 101 57.38 -12.34 30.47
N ALA A 102 58.51 -12.99 30.20
CA ALA A 102 58.68 -13.82 29.01
C ALA A 102 57.56 -14.89 28.90
N GLY A 103 56.83 -14.88 27.77
CA GLY A 103 55.65 -15.73 27.56
C GLY A 103 54.30 -15.07 27.92
N HIS A 104 54.31 -13.91 28.59
CA HIS A 104 53.12 -13.12 28.93
C HIS A 104 53.31 -11.64 28.52
N LYS A 105 52.40 -10.74 28.94
CA LYS A 105 52.53 -9.29 28.73
C LYS A 105 53.61 -8.71 29.65
N SER A 106 54.53 -7.94 29.09
CA SER A 106 55.50 -7.16 29.88
C SER A 106 54.80 -6.09 30.71
N LEU A 107 55.40 -5.74 31.84
CA LEU A 107 54.82 -4.83 32.84
C LEU A 107 55.90 -3.87 33.32
N ASN A 108 55.53 -2.60 33.52
CA ASN A 108 56.35 -1.65 34.23
C ASN A 108 55.75 -1.45 35.62
N ILE A 109 56.55 -1.64 36.67
CA ILE A 109 56.18 -1.38 38.05
C ILE A 109 56.96 -0.16 38.58
N PRO A 110 56.50 0.51 39.66
CA PRO A 110 57.30 1.53 40.33
C PRO A 110 58.55 0.91 40.96
N SER A 111 59.70 1.60 40.95
CA SER A 111 60.92 1.10 41.61
C SER A 111 60.73 0.78 43.10
N SER A 112 59.77 1.42 43.77
CA SER A 112 59.44 1.13 45.18
C SER A 112 58.91 -0.29 45.45
N ARG A 113 58.65 -1.10 44.41
CA ARG A 113 58.21 -2.51 44.49
C ARG A 113 59.30 -3.50 44.09
N VAL A 114 60.56 -3.07 44.12
CA VAL A 114 61.71 -3.92 43.81
C VAL A 114 62.36 -4.33 45.13
N ASN A 115 62.33 -5.63 45.44
CA ASN A 115 62.72 -6.22 46.73
C ASN A 115 61.89 -5.72 47.93
N ASP A 116 60.60 -5.44 47.75
CA ASP A 116 59.71 -5.00 48.85
C ASP A 116 59.08 -6.18 49.64
N GLY A 117 59.27 -7.41 49.15
CA GLY A 117 58.72 -8.65 49.71
C GLY A 117 57.45 -9.14 49.01
N VAL A 118 56.96 -8.46 47.97
CA VAL A 118 55.73 -8.79 47.23
C VAL A 118 56.08 -9.17 45.78
N CYS A 119 55.50 -10.26 45.29
CA CYS A 119 55.68 -10.70 43.91
C CYS A 119 54.70 -9.96 42.97
N ASP A 120 55.17 -8.91 42.29
CA ASP A 120 54.41 -8.10 41.32
C ASP A 120 54.63 -8.58 39.87
N CYS A 121 55.85 -8.96 39.50
CA CYS A 121 56.18 -9.51 38.19
C CYS A 121 55.85 -11.01 38.12
N CYS A 122 55.21 -11.47 37.02
CA CYS A 122 54.97 -12.92 36.83
C CYS A 122 56.25 -13.71 36.57
N ASP A 123 57.35 -13.05 36.22
CA ASP A 123 58.66 -13.67 36.00
C ASP A 123 59.54 -13.70 37.26
N ALA A 124 59.06 -13.14 38.38
CA ALA A 124 59.78 -12.98 39.64
C ALA A 124 61.10 -12.17 39.52
N SER A 125 61.22 -11.27 38.54
CA SER A 125 62.45 -10.49 38.32
C SER A 125 62.62 -9.27 39.23
N ASP A 126 61.53 -8.83 39.87
CA ASP A 126 61.41 -7.80 40.89
C ASP A 126 62.04 -8.19 42.23
N GLU A 127 61.73 -9.39 42.72
CA GLU A 127 62.14 -9.89 44.04
C GLU A 127 63.41 -10.75 43.95
N TYR A 128 64.51 -10.15 43.48
CA TYR A 128 65.76 -10.86 43.20
C TYR A 128 66.75 -10.94 44.38
N ASP A 129 66.61 -10.08 45.40
CA ASP A 129 67.45 -10.01 46.61
C ASP A 129 66.60 -9.85 47.88
N SER A 130 65.35 -10.30 47.82
CA SER A 130 64.41 -10.30 48.95
C SER A 130 64.20 -11.72 49.51
N PRO A 131 63.66 -11.88 50.72
CA PRO A 131 63.34 -13.18 51.29
C PRO A 131 62.03 -13.79 50.72
N ALA A 132 61.39 -13.15 49.74
CA ALA A 132 60.16 -13.66 49.12
C ALA A 132 60.43 -14.90 48.25
N ASN A 133 59.48 -15.83 48.20
CA ASN A 133 59.57 -17.03 47.38
C ASN A 133 58.67 -16.90 46.14
N CYS A 134 59.06 -15.99 45.24
CA CYS A 134 58.35 -15.72 44.01
C CYS A 134 58.61 -16.81 42.95
N VAL A 135 57.57 -17.20 42.23
CA VAL A 135 57.61 -18.30 41.24
C VAL A 135 57.24 -17.76 39.87
N ASN A 136 58.07 -18.06 38.87
CA ASN A 136 57.78 -17.67 37.49
C ASN A 136 56.56 -18.46 36.97
N ASN A 137 55.44 -17.78 36.78
CA ASN A 137 54.17 -18.34 36.27
C ASN A 137 53.70 -17.67 34.97
N CYS A 138 54.54 -16.84 34.32
CA CYS A 138 54.19 -16.17 33.07
C CYS A 138 53.76 -17.13 31.95
N GLY A 139 54.32 -18.34 31.88
CA GLY A 139 53.93 -19.33 30.87
C GLY A 139 52.46 -19.75 30.97
N GLU A 140 51.96 -19.94 32.19
CA GLU A 140 50.56 -20.33 32.45
C GLU A 140 49.61 -19.15 32.20
N LEU A 141 49.95 -17.96 32.72
CA LEU A 141 49.18 -16.72 32.49
C LEU A 141 49.17 -16.32 31.00
N GLY A 142 50.26 -16.56 30.29
CA GLY A 142 50.40 -16.39 28.84
C GLY A 142 49.48 -17.33 28.06
N ALA A 143 49.52 -18.63 28.37
CA ALA A 143 48.66 -19.62 27.73
C ALA A 143 47.16 -19.35 27.99
N ALA A 144 46.79 -18.97 29.21
CA ALA A 144 45.42 -18.60 29.57
C ALA A 144 44.94 -17.36 28.79
N ALA A 145 45.73 -16.28 28.78
CA ALA A 145 45.40 -15.06 28.05
C ALA A 145 45.33 -15.28 26.52
N LEU A 146 46.16 -16.17 25.97
CA LEU A 146 46.10 -16.55 24.56
C LEU A 146 44.79 -17.30 24.25
N ALA A 147 44.39 -18.25 25.09
CA ALA A 147 43.15 -19.00 24.93
C ALA A 147 41.91 -18.08 25.02
N GLU A 148 41.90 -17.14 25.97
CA GLU A 148 40.85 -16.12 26.11
C GLU A 148 40.78 -15.22 24.87
N ALA A 149 41.93 -14.69 24.41
CA ALA A 149 42.01 -13.86 23.22
C ALA A 149 41.54 -14.60 21.95
N MET A 150 41.85 -15.89 21.81
CA MET A 150 41.35 -16.73 20.70
C MET A 150 39.83 -16.90 20.76
N GLN A 151 39.24 -17.13 21.93
CA GLN A 151 37.79 -17.23 22.08
C GLN A 151 37.09 -15.91 21.74
N LEU A 152 37.59 -14.79 22.25
CA LEU A 152 37.04 -13.47 21.96
C LEU A 152 37.19 -13.10 20.47
N ALA A 153 38.31 -13.48 19.84
CA ALA A 153 38.53 -13.28 18.41
C ALA A 153 37.53 -14.08 17.56
N GLU A 154 37.24 -15.34 17.91
CA GLU A 154 36.28 -16.16 17.16
C GLU A 154 34.83 -15.66 17.33
N VAL A 155 34.43 -15.25 18.54
CA VAL A 155 33.13 -14.59 18.76
C VAL A 155 33.02 -13.30 17.94
N SER A 156 34.06 -12.46 17.99
CA SER A 156 34.14 -11.22 17.20
C SER A 156 34.10 -11.48 15.69
N ARG A 157 34.77 -12.55 15.22
CA ARG A 157 34.79 -12.96 13.81
C ARG A 157 33.38 -13.34 13.33
N LYS A 158 32.69 -14.22 14.06
CA LYS A 158 31.31 -14.63 13.74
C LYS A 158 30.34 -13.46 13.79
N GLY A 159 30.44 -12.60 14.81
CA GLY A 159 29.61 -11.39 14.92
C GLY A 159 29.84 -10.41 13.77
N ASN A 160 31.09 -10.23 13.34
CA ASN A 160 31.42 -9.37 12.21
C ASN A 160 30.91 -9.94 10.87
N GLU A 161 31.07 -11.25 10.66
CA GLU A 161 30.60 -11.98 9.48
C GLU A 161 29.07 -11.87 9.32
N LEU A 162 28.31 -12.13 10.40
CA LEU A 162 26.86 -11.97 10.42
C LEU A 162 26.45 -10.51 10.17
N ARG A 163 27.09 -9.54 10.83
CA ARG A 163 26.82 -8.10 10.63
C ARG A 163 27.06 -7.65 9.18
N LEU A 164 28.11 -8.17 8.53
CA LEU A 164 28.39 -7.88 7.12
C LEU A 164 27.32 -8.49 6.21
N SER A 165 26.91 -9.74 6.45
CA SER A 165 25.84 -10.40 5.69
C SER A 165 24.51 -9.64 5.79
N LEU A 166 24.05 -9.34 7.01
CA LEU A 166 22.82 -8.57 7.26
C LEU A 166 22.91 -7.15 6.67
N SER A 167 24.06 -6.49 6.76
CA SER A 167 24.27 -5.18 6.13
C SER A 167 24.20 -5.23 4.60
N GLN A 168 24.60 -6.34 3.97
CA GLN A 168 24.48 -6.53 2.53
C GLN A 168 23.04 -6.82 2.12
N GLN A 169 22.35 -7.74 2.82
CA GLN A 169 20.93 -8.04 2.59
C GLN A 169 20.06 -6.78 2.75
N GLY A 170 20.27 -6.00 3.82
CA GLY A 170 19.55 -4.74 4.02
C GLY A 170 19.80 -3.68 2.94
N LYS A 171 20.97 -3.68 2.28
CA LYS A 171 21.23 -2.84 1.11
C LYS A 171 20.49 -3.35 -0.13
N GLN A 172 20.51 -4.67 -0.37
CA GLN A 172 19.81 -5.28 -1.51
C GLN A 172 18.30 -5.07 -1.42
N MET A 173 17.68 -5.41 -0.29
CA MET A 173 16.24 -5.19 -0.06
C MET A 173 15.84 -3.70 -0.19
N ARG A 174 16.71 -2.77 0.23
CA ARG A 174 16.47 -1.34 0.05
C ARG A 174 16.53 -0.93 -1.42
N GLN A 175 17.51 -1.42 -2.18
CA GLN A 175 17.65 -1.14 -3.61
C GLN A 175 16.45 -1.70 -4.39
N GLU A 176 16.08 -2.95 -4.15
CA GLU A 176 14.93 -3.61 -4.75
C GLU A 176 13.61 -2.87 -4.47
N LYS A 177 13.35 -2.49 -3.21
CA LYS A 177 12.15 -1.69 -2.87
C LYS A 177 12.18 -0.30 -3.51
N GLN A 178 13.35 0.31 -3.67
CA GLN A 178 13.49 1.61 -4.34
C GLN A 178 13.28 1.51 -5.86
N GLU A 179 13.74 0.44 -6.49
CA GLU A 179 13.50 0.16 -7.92
C GLU A 179 12.02 -0.18 -8.17
N ARG A 180 11.41 -1.01 -7.32
CA ARG A 180 9.96 -1.31 -7.36
C ARG A 180 9.09 -0.07 -7.16
N MET A 181 9.48 0.84 -6.26
CA MET A 181 8.81 2.13 -6.07
C MET A 181 8.84 2.95 -7.38
N GLN A 182 10.02 3.10 -8.01
CA GLN A 182 10.15 3.84 -9.27
C GLN A 182 9.43 3.19 -10.45
N GLN A 183 9.24 1.87 -10.43
CA GLN A 183 8.42 1.17 -11.42
C GLN A 183 6.92 1.47 -11.19
N LEU A 184 6.44 1.32 -9.96
CA LEU A 184 5.05 1.61 -9.59
C LEU A 184 4.67 3.08 -9.82
N GLU A 185 5.59 4.02 -9.62
CA GLU A 185 5.38 5.45 -9.95
C GLU A 185 5.14 5.65 -11.45
N LYS A 186 5.92 5.00 -12.32
CA LYS A 186 5.73 5.08 -13.79
C LYS A 186 4.45 4.38 -14.26
N GLU A 187 4.15 3.20 -13.70
CA GLU A 187 2.92 2.47 -13.98
C GLU A 187 1.70 3.29 -13.57
N LYS A 188 1.76 3.98 -12.42
CA LYS A 188 0.73 4.93 -11.98
C LYS A 188 0.59 6.10 -12.96
N GLU A 189 1.68 6.76 -13.37
CA GLU A 189 1.64 7.86 -14.35
C GLU A 189 1.02 7.41 -15.70
N GLU A 190 1.34 6.20 -16.17
CA GLU A 190 0.78 5.63 -17.39
C GLU A 190 -0.72 5.32 -17.25
N VAL A 191 -1.14 4.70 -16.14
CA VAL A 191 -2.56 4.42 -15.85
C VAL A 191 -3.36 5.72 -15.70
N GLU A 192 -2.81 6.76 -15.05
CA GLU A 192 -3.45 8.07 -14.95
C GLU A 192 -3.60 8.73 -16.34
N ARG A 193 -2.60 8.62 -17.23
CA ARG A 193 -2.71 9.11 -18.61
C ARG A 193 -3.80 8.36 -19.38
N ILE A 194 -3.80 7.03 -19.35
CA ILE A 194 -4.80 6.20 -20.04
C ILE A 194 -6.21 6.48 -19.50
N LYS A 195 -6.35 6.69 -18.18
CA LYS A 195 -7.62 7.09 -17.56
C LYS A 195 -8.11 8.43 -18.12
N GLN A 196 -7.27 9.45 -18.18
CA GLN A 196 -7.64 10.76 -18.73
C GLN A 196 -8.03 10.67 -20.22
N GLU A 197 -7.28 9.88 -21.01
CA GLU A 197 -7.61 9.63 -22.43
C GLU A 197 -8.96 8.92 -22.58
N LYS A 198 -9.24 7.87 -21.79
CA LYS A 198 -10.53 7.15 -21.81
C LYS A 198 -11.68 8.02 -21.29
N GLU A 199 -11.48 8.89 -20.29
CA GLU A 199 -12.48 9.84 -19.81
C GLU A 199 -12.84 10.89 -20.88
N GLN A 200 -11.85 11.41 -21.61
CA GLN A 200 -12.09 12.34 -22.72
C GLN A 200 -12.84 11.67 -23.88
N LEU A 201 -12.44 10.45 -24.26
CA LEU A 201 -13.12 9.66 -25.30
C LEU A 201 -14.57 9.33 -24.90
N LYS A 202 -14.80 8.98 -23.63
CA LYS A 202 -16.14 8.73 -23.08
C LYS A 202 -17.00 9.99 -23.16
N ALA A 203 -16.50 11.14 -22.72
CA ALA A 203 -17.24 12.40 -22.78
C ALA A 203 -17.62 12.79 -24.21
N VAL A 204 -16.70 12.62 -25.19
CA VAL A 204 -17.01 12.86 -26.61
C VAL A 204 -18.07 11.89 -27.13
N ALA A 205 -18.01 10.60 -26.75
CA ALA A 205 -19.02 9.62 -27.14
C ALA A 205 -20.40 9.94 -26.54
N GLU A 206 -20.46 10.34 -25.26
CA GLU A 206 -21.70 10.73 -24.58
C GLU A 206 -22.31 12.02 -25.15
N GLU A 207 -21.49 13.00 -25.55
CA GLU A 207 -21.95 14.21 -26.26
C GLU A 207 -22.56 13.87 -27.63
N VAL A 208 -21.94 12.97 -28.40
CA VAL A 208 -22.47 12.50 -29.69
C VAL A 208 -23.77 11.71 -29.50
N GLU A 209 -23.81 10.82 -28.50
CA GLU A 209 -24.98 10.02 -28.14
C GLU A 209 -26.15 10.93 -27.70
N ARG A 210 -25.89 11.94 -26.87
CA ARG A 210 -26.88 12.94 -26.44
C ARG A 210 -27.40 13.78 -27.60
N ALA A 211 -26.52 14.25 -28.49
CA ALA A 211 -26.92 15.04 -29.66
C ALA A 211 -27.77 14.23 -30.66
N ALA A 212 -27.46 12.94 -30.84
CA ALA A 212 -28.27 12.02 -31.64
C ALA A 212 -29.65 11.80 -31.00
N LEU A 213 -29.70 11.57 -29.68
CA LEU A 213 -30.96 11.38 -28.94
C LEU A 213 -31.83 12.65 -28.92
N GLU A 214 -31.24 13.83 -28.79
CA GLU A 214 -31.96 15.11 -28.86
C GLU A 214 -32.57 15.33 -30.25
N LYS A 215 -31.81 15.04 -31.31
CA LYS A 215 -32.31 15.10 -32.70
C LYS A 215 -33.47 14.13 -32.91
N TYR A 216 -33.37 12.89 -32.41
CA TYR A 216 -34.42 11.88 -32.50
C TYR A 216 -35.69 12.31 -31.76
N LYS A 217 -35.57 12.74 -30.50
CA LYS A 217 -36.69 13.26 -29.70
C LYS A 217 -37.38 14.43 -30.37
N ARG A 218 -36.62 15.35 -31.00
CA ARG A 218 -37.21 16.47 -31.72
C ARG A 218 -37.97 16.01 -32.98
N SER A 219 -37.46 15.05 -33.75
CA SER A 219 -38.21 14.50 -34.89
C SER A 219 -39.48 13.76 -34.44
N GLU A 220 -39.42 13.00 -33.35
CA GLU A 220 -40.58 12.31 -32.78
C GLU A 220 -41.64 13.31 -32.28
N GLU A 221 -41.21 14.39 -31.63
CA GLU A 221 -42.11 15.46 -31.18
C GLU A 221 -42.70 16.27 -32.34
N GLU A 222 -41.91 16.56 -33.38
CA GLU A 222 -42.39 17.17 -34.64
C GLU A 222 -43.40 16.27 -35.38
N GLU A 223 -43.23 14.95 -35.37
CA GLU A 223 -44.20 14.00 -35.93
C GLU A 223 -45.46 13.90 -35.07
N ARG A 224 -45.32 13.78 -33.75
CA ARG A 224 -46.43 13.76 -32.79
C ARG A 224 -47.24 15.06 -32.82
N GLN A 225 -46.58 16.21 -33.03
CA GLN A 225 -47.27 17.49 -33.21
C GLN A 225 -48.01 17.54 -34.54
N LYS A 226 -47.40 17.12 -35.66
CA LYS A 226 -48.11 17.05 -36.97
C LYS A 226 -49.31 16.13 -36.89
N GLN A 227 -49.18 14.98 -36.24
CA GLN A 227 -50.29 14.04 -36.07
C GLN A 227 -51.41 14.65 -35.24
N ARG A 228 -51.11 15.30 -34.09
CA ARG A 228 -52.13 16.06 -33.33
C ARG A 228 -52.77 17.16 -34.16
N GLU A 229 -51.99 17.93 -34.92
CA GLU A 229 -52.51 18.96 -35.81
C GLU A 229 -53.34 18.40 -36.99
N GLU A 230 -53.15 17.13 -37.37
CA GLU A 230 -53.98 16.43 -38.37
C GLU A 230 -55.26 15.88 -37.73
N ASP A 231 -55.15 15.28 -36.53
CA ASP A 231 -56.25 14.81 -35.69
C ASP A 231 -57.19 15.97 -35.29
N ASP A 232 -56.66 17.10 -34.83
CA ASP A 232 -57.42 18.32 -34.48
C ASP A 232 -58.19 18.86 -35.70
N LYS A 233 -57.55 18.86 -36.88
CA LYS A 233 -58.21 19.24 -38.15
C LYS A 233 -59.23 18.21 -38.61
N GLU A 234 -59.10 16.94 -38.24
CA GLU A 234 -60.13 15.91 -38.48
C GLU A 234 -61.32 16.11 -37.56
N GLU A 235 -61.09 16.33 -36.26
CA GLU A 235 -62.15 16.63 -35.30
C GLU A 235 -62.90 17.93 -35.66
N GLU A 236 -62.21 19.03 -36.02
CA GLU A 236 -62.88 20.26 -36.48
C GLU A 236 -63.77 20.00 -37.72
N ARG A 237 -63.30 19.17 -38.67
CA ARG A 237 -64.09 18.76 -39.84
C ARG A 237 -65.31 17.92 -39.45
N GLU A 238 -65.16 16.96 -38.54
CA GLU A 238 -66.29 16.17 -38.03
C GLU A 238 -67.31 17.04 -37.29
N ILE A 239 -66.86 17.97 -36.43
CA ILE A 239 -67.72 18.92 -35.72
C ILE A 239 -68.49 19.78 -36.72
N PHE A 240 -67.84 20.26 -37.77
CA PHE A 240 -68.48 21.05 -38.83
C PHE A 240 -69.54 20.25 -39.62
N GLU A 241 -69.27 18.98 -39.93
CA GLU A 241 -70.29 18.09 -40.53
C GLU A 241 -71.48 17.86 -39.58
N LYS A 242 -71.24 17.77 -38.27
CA LYS A 242 -72.32 17.66 -37.26
C LYS A 242 -73.12 18.96 -37.10
N PHE A 243 -72.48 20.12 -37.21
CA PHE A 243 -73.17 21.40 -37.25
C PHE A 243 -74.10 21.49 -38.48
N GLN A 244 -73.60 21.16 -39.68
CA GLN A 244 -74.41 21.11 -40.90
C GLN A 244 -75.55 20.09 -40.86
N LEU A 245 -75.43 19.03 -40.06
CA LEU A 245 -76.49 18.04 -39.86
C LEU A 245 -77.65 18.57 -39.00
N LEU A 246 -77.41 19.59 -38.19
CA LEU A 246 -78.39 20.27 -37.34
C LEU A 246 -78.97 21.52 -38.02
N ASP A 247 -78.13 22.38 -38.60
CA ASP A 247 -78.54 23.52 -39.45
C ASP A 247 -79.14 23.02 -40.77
N SER A 248 -80.38 22.53 -40.68
CA SER A 248 -81.11 21.93 -41.80
C SER A 248 -81.70 23.00 -42.73
N ASN A 249 -81.77 24.25 -42.28
CA ASN A 249 -82.31 25.36 -43.04
C ASN A 249 -81.22 26.16 -43.81
N GLY A 250 -79.97 26.09 -43.34
CA GLY A 250 -78.78 26.68 -43.95
C GLY A 250 -78.58 28.16 -43.65
N ASP A 251 -79.11 28.66 -42.53
CA ASP A 251 -78.96 30.08 -42.12
C ASP A 251 -77.71 30.35 -41.26
N GLY A 252 -76.95 29.31 -40.89
CA GLY A 252 -75.72 29.40 -40.10
C GLY A 252 -75.97 29.47 -38.59
N LYS A 253 -77.18 29.16 -38.11
CA LYS A 253 -77.53 29.04 -36.69
C LYS A 253 -78.31 27.75 -36.45
N ILE A 254 -78.01 27.07 -35.34
CA ILE A 254 -78.85 25.99 -34.85
C ILE A 254 -79.93 26.60 -33.96
N THR A 255 -81.19 26.47 -34.38
CA THR A 255 -82.34 27.00 -33.63
C THR A 255 -83.01 25.92 -32.78
N MET A 256 -83.77 26.33 -31.76
CA MET A 256 -84.57 25.42 -30.91
C MET A 256 -85.46 24.47 -31.71
N VAL A 257 -86.01 24.93 -32.83
CA VAL A 257 -86.89 24.13 -33.69
C VAL A 257 -86.15 22.97 -34.36
N GLU A 258 -84.88 23.17 -34.72
CA GLU A 258 -84.07 22.15 -35.40
C GLU A 258 -83.62 21.06 -34.43
N ILE A 259 -83.20 21.42 -33.22
CA ILE A 259 -82.94 20.46 -32.13
C ILE A 259 -84.19 19.62 -31.84
N GLN A 260 -85.38 20.24 -31.82
CA GLN A 260 -86.65 19.53 -31.60
C GLN A 260 -86.99 18.49 -32.69
N THR A 261 -86.44 18.59 -33.90
CA THR A 261 -86.67 17.57 -34.95
C THR A 261 -85.86 16.29 -34.74
N ARG A 262 -84.83 16.34 -33.88
CA ARG A 262 -83.89 15.24 -33.65
C ARG A 262 -84.16 14.59 -32.29
N ILE A 263 -84.89 13.46 -32.32
CA ILE A 263 -85.20 12.63 -31.14
C ILE A 263 -83.95 12.14 -30.37
N THR A 264 -82.75 12.31 -30.92
CA THR A 264 -81.47 11.97 -30.29
C THR A 264 -81.12 12.88 -29.11
N PHE A 265 -81.74 14.06 -29.00
CA PHE A 265 -81.61 14.98 -27.86
C PHE A 265 -82.72 14.82 -26.81
N ASP A 266 -83.53 13.77 -26.91
CA ASP A 266 -84.51 13.38 -25.87
C ASP A 266 -83.76 12.83 -24.65
N GLN A 267 -83.74 13.61 -23.55
CA GLN A 267 -83.03 13.24 -22.33
C GLN A 267 -83.86 12.31 -21.45
N ASN A 268 -85.19 12.52 -21.43
CA ASN A 268 -86.10 11.82 -20.54
C ASN A 268 -86.66 10.48 -21.12
N ARG A 269 -86.49 10.28 -22.43
CA ARG A 269 -86.93 9.12 -23.26
C ARG A 269 -88.45 8.96 -23.39
N ASP A 270 -89.22 10.04 -23.35
CA ASP A 270 -90.67 10.03 -23.61
C ASP A 270 -91.03 10.02 -25.11
N GLY A 271 -90.06 10.24 -25.99
CA GLY A 271 -90.19 10.22 -27.44
C GLY A 271 -90.39 11.60 -28.08
N VAL A 272 -90.35 12.70 -27.31
CA VAL A 272 -90.39 14.07 -27.81
C VAL A 272 -89.36 14.96 -27.12
N VAL A 273 -88.62 15.77 -27.88
CA VAL A 273 -87.69 16.76 -27.29
C VAL A 273 -88.48 17.98 -26.83
N SER A 274 -88.50 18.24 -25.53
CA SER A 274 -89.19 19.40 -24.95
C SER A 274 -88.43 20.72 -25.19
N GLU A 275 -89.11 21.87 -24.97
CA GLU A 275 -88.46 23.20 -25.05
C GLU A 275 -87.32 23.35 -24.03
N ASP A 276 -87.48 22.80 -22.82
CA ASP A 276 -86.47 22.86 -21.77
C ASP A 276 -85.24 21.99 -22.10
N GLU A 277 -85.43 20.82 -22.73
CA GLU A 277 -84.33 19.96 -23.21
C GLU A 277 -83.59 20.60 -24.39
N ALA A 278 -84.30 21.11 -25.40
CA ALA A 278 -83.65 21.82 -26.51
C ALA A 278 -82.86 23.05 -26.02
N LYS A 279 -83.37 23.75 -25.01
CA LYS A 279 -82.72 24.91 -24.40
C LYS A 279 -81.49 24.56 -23.54
N TYR A 280 -81.43 23.34 -22.98
CA TYR A 280 -80.25 22.81 -22.29
C TYR A 280 -79.05 22.69 -23.25
N PHE A 281 -79.28 22.16 -24.46
CA PHE A 281 -78.22 22.03 -25.48
C PHE A 281 -77.86 23.37 -26.15
N LEU A 282 -78.78 24.34 -26.20
CA LEU A 282 -78.57 25.68 -26.75
C LEU A 282 -78.22 26.72 -25.68
N SER A 283 -77.40 26.35 -24.69
CA SER A 283 -76.79 27.24 -23.68
C SER A 283 -77.74 28.28 -23.03
N SER A 284 -79.03 27.95 -22.90
CA SER A 284 -80.11 28.85 -22.47
C SER A 284 -80.44 30.07 -23.36
N THR A 285 -79.73 30.30 -24.48
CA THR A 285 -79.97 31.39 -25.43
C THR A 285 -81.08 31.08 -26.44
N GLY A 286 -81.24 29.80 -26.83
CA GLY A 286 -82.32 29.31 -27.71
C GLY A 286 -82.01 29.37 -29.21
N GLU A 287 -80.88 29.97 -29.57
CA GLU A 287 -80.16 29.82 -30.84
C GLU A 287 -78.66 29.76 -30.51
N MET A 288 -77.89 29.09 -31.37
CA MET A 288 -76.44 28.91 -31.21
C MET A 288 -75.78 28.98 -32.59
N ASP A 289 -74.72 29.77 -32.74
CA ASP A 289 -73.95 29.85 -34.00
C ASP A 289 -72.79 28.84 -34.06
N TRP A 290 -72.02 28.86 -35.15
CA TRP A 290 -70.88 27.95 -35.34
C TRP A 290 -69.80 28.11 -34.26
N GLU A 291 -69.51 29.33 -33.82
CA GLU A 291 -68.45 29.59 -32.83
C GLU A 291 -68.88 29.07 -31.45
N GLU A 292 -70.11 29.41 -31.03
CA GLU A 292 -70.69 28.90 -29.78
C GLU A 292 -70.87 27.36 -29.77
N PHE A 293 -71.22 26.78 -30.93
CA PHE A 293 -71.36 25.33 -31.10
C PHE A 293 -70.00 24.63 -31.04
N HIS A 294 -68.98 25.13 -31.75
CA HIS A 294 -67.66 24.51 -31.76
C HIS A 294 -66.98 24.58 -30.38
N GLU A 295 -67.06 25.72 -29.69
CA GLU A 295 -66.40 25.91 -28.39
C GLU A 295 -67.10 25.21 -27.21
N SER A 296 -68.43 25.02 -27.26
CA SER A 296 -69.18 24.52 -26.09
C SER A 296 -70.41 23.66 -26.40
N GLY A 297 -71.13 23.94 -27.48
CA GLY A 297 -72.32 23.15 -27.87
C GLY A 297 -71.98 21.70 -28.18
N TYR A 298 -70.92 21.48 -28.95
CA TYR A 298 -70.51 20.15 -29.38
C TYR A 298 -70.10 19.27 -28.21
N SER A 299 -69.36 19.76 -27.20
CA SER A 299 -69.00 18.96 -26.03
C SER A 299 -70.23 18.40 -25.29
N ASN A 300 -71.33 19.17 -25.24
CA ASN A 300 -72.59 18.75 -24.62
C ASN A 300 -73.42 17.81 -25.52
N MET A 301 -73.35 17.98 -26.84
CA MET A 301 -74.10 17.17 -27.83
C MET A 301 -73.35 15.89 -28.28
N LYS A 302 -72.02 15.87 -28.21
CA LYS A 302 -71.12 14.77 -28.63
C LYS A 302 -71.53 13.41 -28.04
N PRO A 303 -71.84 13.27 -26.73
CA PRO A 303 -72.32 12.00 -26.17
C PRO A 303 -73.60 11.47 -26.84
N TYR A 304 -74.52 12.35 -27.25
CA TYR A 304 -75.79 11.99 -27.89
C TYR A 304 -75.59 11.60 -29.37
N PHE A 305 -74.69 12.29 -30.08
CA PHE A 305 -74.25 11.88 -31.42
C PHE A 305 -73.55 10.51 -31.43
N LEU A 306 -72.79 10.18 -30.38
CA LEU A 306 -72.16 8.86 -30.17
C LEU A 306 -73.17 7.75 -29.83
N MET A 307 -74.34 8.10 -29.25
CA MET A 307 -75.46 7.17 -29.10
C MET A 307 -76.21 6.97 -30.42
N GLU A 308 -76.41 8.04 -31.23
CA GLU A 308 -77.04 7.96 -32.57
C GLU A 308 -76.22 7.09 -33.54
N SER A 309 -74.88 7.20 -33.52
CA SER A 309 -74.00 6.37 -34.36
C SER A 309 -73.89 4.91 -33.90
N GLY A 310 -74.51 4.55 -32.76
CA GLY A 310 -74.55 3.19 -32.23
C GLY A 310 -73.25 2.71 -31.57
N LEU A 311 -72.30 3.61 -31.33
CA LEU A 311 -70.99 3.28 -30.75
C LEU A 311 -71.03 3.16 -29.21
N PHE A 312 -72.06 3.71 -28.56
CA PHE A 312 -72.30 3.58 -27.13
C PHE A 312 -73.68 2.96 -26.84
N LYS A 313 -73.71 1.84 -26.12
CA LYS A 313 -74.95 1.31 -25.54
C LYS A 313 -75.13 1.84 -24.11
N PRO A 314 -76.30 2.37 -23.74
CA PRO A 314 -76.60 2.70 -22.35
C PRO A 314 -76.54 1.44 -21.46
N PRO A 315 -76.05 1.52 -20.21
CA PRO A 315 -76.15 0.41 -19.27
C PRO A 315 -77.63 0.13 -18.94
N GLU A 316 -78.08 -1.11 -19.11
CA GLU A 316 -79.44 -1.51 -18.76
C GLU A 316 -79.59 -1.75 -17.24
N PRO A 317 -80.69 -1.31 -16.61
CA PRO A 317 -80.94 -1.56 -15.19
C PRO A 317 -81.50 -2.97 -15.00
N SER A 318 -80.69 -3.88 -14.44
CA SER A 318 -81.18 -5.16 -13.90
C SER A 318 -80.89 -5.25 -12.40
N LYS A 319 -81.81 -5.89 -11.67
CA LYS A 319 -81.73 -6.12 -10.22
C LYS A 319 -81.37 -7.57 -9.96
N ASP A 320 -80.54 -7.77 -8.95
CA ASP A 320 -80.26 -9.03 -8.23
C ASP A 320 -79.60 -10.13 -9.11
N ASP A 321 -78.56 -10.87 -8.67
CA ASP A 321 -78.07 -11.07 -7.31
C ASP A 321 -76.60 -11.59 -7.25
N VAL A 322 -75.96 -11.41 -6.09
CA VAL A 322 -74.88 -12.25 -5.49
C VAL A 322 -73.45 -12.33 -6.13
N SER A 323 -72.47 -11.86 -5.34
CA SER A 323 -71.04 -12.28 -5.22
C SER A 323 -70.10 -12.16 -6.42
N THR A 324 -68.82 -11.81 -6.28
CA THR A 324 -67.99 -11.38 -5.13
C THR A 324 -66.73 -10.82 -5.75
N ASP A 325 -66.25 -9.64 -5.33
CA ASP A 325 -64.85 -9.28 -5.57
C ASP A 325 -64.22 -8.49 -4.43
N THR A 326 -63.09 -9.02 -3.98
CA THR A 326 -62.13 -8.36 -3.09
C THR A 326 -61.24 -7.43 -3.90
N VAL A 327 -61.40 -6.13 -3.67
CA VAL A 327 -60.41 -5.05 -3.90
C VAL A 327 -59.12 -5.44 -3.14
N PRO A 328 -57.89 -5.31 -3.72
CA PRO A 328 -57.36 -3.98 -4.06
C PRO A 328 -56.48 -3.85 -5.33
N GLY A 329 -56.68 -2.71 -5.99
CA GLY A 329 -55.76 -2.10 -6.94
C GLY A 329 -56.12 -0.62 -7.10
N ASP A 330 -55.09 0.23 -7.03
CA ASP A 330 -55.02 1.67 -7.34
C ASP A 330 -54.98 2.65 -6.15
N ASP A 331 -53.75 2.99 -5.75
CA ASP A 331 -53.32 4.40 -5.78
C ASP A 331 -53.24 4.81 -7.28
N PRO A 332 -53.69 6.02 -7.65
CA PRO A 332 -52.68 7.08 -7.71
C PRO A 332 -53.11 8.45 -7.19
N ASP A 333 -52.07 9.21 -6.86
CA ASP A 333 -52.04 10.57 -6.34
C ASP A 333 -52.66 11.64 -7.27
N HIS A 334 -53.31 12.63 -6.67
CA HIS A 334 -53.62 13.94 -7.26
C HIS A 334 -53.36 15.07 -6.24
N ASN A 335 -52.08 15.37 -6.05
CA ASN A 335 -51.47 16.69 -6.26
C ASN A 335 -52.44 17.89 -6.21
N GLU A 336 -52.32 18.76 -5.19
CA GLU A 336 -51.75 20.11 -5.36
C GLU A 336 -51.64 20.92 -4.06
N GLU A 337 -50.55 21.71 -4.00
CA GLU A 337 -50.30 22.98 -3.27
C GLU A 337 -50.76 23.21 -1.80
N VAL A 338 -49.85 23.82 -1.00
CA VAL A 338 -49.93 25.25 -0.57
C VAL A 338 -48.85 25.59 0.50
N VAL A 339 -47.84 26.36 0.09
CA VAL A 339 -47.27 27.59 0.71
C VAL A 339 -46.75 27.64 2.19
N THR A 340 -45.59 28.31 2.34
CA THR A 340 -44.97 29.01 3.51
C THR A 340 -44.22 28.28 4.66
N GLU A 341 -42.88 28.45 4.61
CA GLU A 341 -42.05 29.27 5.54
C GLU A 341 -41.71 28.82 6.99
N SER A 342 -40.43 29.05 7.34
CA SER A 342 -39.76 29.03 8.68
C SER A 342 -39.50 27.66 9.35
N GLY A 343 -38.33 27.39 9.95
CA GLY A 343 -37.08 28.17 10.06
C GLY A 343 -35.95 27.39 10.77
N LEU A 344 -34.70 27.88 10.67
CA LEU A 344 -33.50 27.39 11.42
C LEU A 344 -33.56 27.80 12.92
N PRO A 345 -32.83 27.13 13.86
CA PRO A 345 -31.37 27.27 14.10
C PRO A 345 -30.60 25.92 13.94
N GLU A 346 -29.27 25.83 13.71
CA GLU A 346 -28.09 26.23 14.54
C GLU A 346 -28.09 25.58 15.95
N GLU A 347 -27.00 25.23 16.64
CA GLU A 347 -25.51 25.28 16.49
C GLU A 347 -24.94 24.09 17.34
N SER A 348 -23.66 23.66 17.33
CA SER A 348 -22.41 24.05 16.65
C SER A 348 -21.47 22.82 16.50
N GLU A 349 -20.28 23.00 15.92
CA GLU A 349 -19.10 22.14 16.12
C GLU A 349 -18.29 22.60 17.35
N ASP A 350 -17.35 21.80 17.86
CA ASP A 350 -16.07 22.32 18.39
C ASP A 350 -14.95 21.26 18.31
N ALA A 351 -13.73 21.72 18.02
CA ALA A 351 -12.53 20.90 17.85
C ALA A 351 -11.36 21.50 18.65
N GLY A 352 -10.99 20.84 19.77
CA GLY A 352 -9.90 21.27 20.65
C GLY A 352 -8.63 20.42 20.49
N LYS A 353 -7.53 21.05 20.09
CA LYS A 353 -6.17 20.44 20.13
C LYS A 353 -5.62 20.42 21.56
N GLY A 354 -4.82 19.40 21.88
CA GLY A 354 -3.93 19.35 23.04
C GLY A 354 -2.83 18.32 22.79
N GLU A 355 -1.57 18.71 23.07
CA GLU A 355 -0.36 17.92 22.78
C GLU A 355 0.03 17.01 23.96
N ASP A 356 0.83 15.98 23.64
CA ASP A 356 1.76 15.22 24.47
C ASP A 356 1.30 14.60 25.81
N ASP A 357 1.30 13.26 25.85
CA ASP A 357 2.02 12.53 26.91
C ASP A 357 2.49 11.15 26.38
N ASP A 358 3.75 10.80 26.62
CA ASP A 358 4.35 9.52 26.21
C ASP A 358 3.84 8.37 27.09
N GLN A 359 3.17 7.39 26.50
CA GLN A 359 2.87 6.13 27.16
C GLN A 359 3.35 4.96 26.30
N TYR A 360 4.33 4.22 26.83
CA TYR A 360 4.73 2.92 26.29
C TYR A 360 3.58 1.94 26.49
N ASP A 361 3.17 1.27 25.42
CA ASP A 361 2.45 0.01 25.49
C ASP A 361 3.15 -1.06 24.64
N ASP A 362 3.17 -2.25 25.22
CA ASP A 362 3.85 -3.47 24.82
C ASP A 362 2.79 -4.42 24.25
N ASP A 363 2.69 -4.49 22.93
CA ASP A 363 1.93 -5.51 22.20
C ASP A 363 2.90 -6.19 21.22
N SER A 364 3.39 -7.39 21.55
CA SER A 364 2.70 -8.68 21.44
C SER A 364 2.80 -9.25 20.02
N ASP A 365 3.30 -10.49 19.94
CA ASP A 365 3.62 -11.17 18.68
C ASP A 365 2.37 -11.41 17.82
N ASP A 366 2.30 -10.80 16.63
CA ASP A 366 1.47 -11.31 15.54
C ASP A 366 2.34 -12.08 14.54
N VAL A 367 2.12 -13.39 14.52
CA VAL A 367 2.72 -14.33 13.57
C VAL A 367 1.75 -14.48 12.40
N ASP A 368 1.93 -13.63 11.39
CA ASP A 368 1.21 -13.81 10.12
C ASP A 368 1.60 -15.16 9.50
N LYS A 369 0.59 -16.03 9.36
CA LYS A 369 0.70 -17.27 8.62
C LYS A 369 0.59 -16.94 7.14
N GLU A 370 1.57 -17.37 6.37
CA GLU A 370 1.41 -17.52 4.92
C GLU A 370 0.44 -18.70 4.69
N GLU A 371 -0.78 -18.42 4.24
CA GLU A 371 -1.65 -19.44 3.64
C GLU A 371 -1.36 -19.47 2.12
N GLU A 372 -1.00 -20.66 1.63
CA GLU A 372 -0.73 -20.93 0.22
C GLU A 372 -2.06 -21.21 -0.50
N ASP A 373 -2.57 -20.25 -1.28
CA ASP A 373 -3.70 -20.49 -2.18
C ASP A 373 -3.21 -21.12 -3.49
N GLU A 374 -3.51 -22.40 -3.69
CA GLU A 374 -3.32 -23.12 -4.95
C GLU A 374 -4.43 -22.74 -5.97
N GLU A 375 -4.05 -22.29 -7.17
CA GLU A 375 -5.01 -22.02 -8.26
C GLU A 375 -5.53 -23.33 -8.89
N GLU A 376 -6.72 -23.79 -8.48
CA GLU A 376 -7.48 -24.81 -9.24
C GLU A 376 -8.27 -24.18 -10.39
N GLU A 377 -8.03 -24.63 -11.63
CA GLU A 377 -8.88 -24.33 -12.78
C GLU A 377 -10.23 -25.07 -12.66
N THR A 378 -11.33 -24.34 -12.46
CA THR A 378 -12.70 -24.88 -12.60
C THR A 378 -13.46 -24.20 -13.71
N GLU A 379 -13.70 -24.94 -14.81
CA GLU A 379 -14.67 -24.57 -15.84
C GLU A 379 -16.09 -24.54 -15.23
N GLY A 380 -16.64 -23.34 -15.04
CA GLY A 380 -17.98 -23.11 -14.50
C GLY A 380 -18.91 -22.48 -15.53
N GLU A 381 -19.72 -23.31 -16.19
CA GLU A 381 -20.77 -22.90 -17.12
C GLU A 381 -21.90 -22.21 -16.34
N VAL A 382 -22.13 -20.90 -16.58
CA VAL A 382 -23.20 -20.13 -15.92
C VAL A 382 -24.33 -19.87 -16.91
N GLU A 383 -25.47 -20.52 -16.69
CA GLU A 383 -26.70 -20.28 -17.46
C GLU A 383 -27.24 -18.85 -17.22
N GLU A 384 -27.52 -18.13 -18.30
CA GLU A 384 -28.23 -16.84 -18.25
C GLU A 384 -29.67 -17.03 -17.73
N THR A 385 -29.97 -16.47 -16.55
CA THR A 385 -31.36 -16.23 -16.13
C THR A 385 -31.87 -14.92 -16.73
N LYS A 386 -32.13 -14.92 -18.04
CA LYS A 386 -32.86 -13.84 -18.70
C LYS A 386 -34.32 -13.86 -18.28
N ASN A 387 -34.74 -12.84 -17.53
CA ASN A 387 -36.15 -12.52 -17.36
C ASN A 387 -36.36 -11.01 -17.17
N GLU A 388 -35.97 -10.24 -18.18
CA GLU A 388 -36.53 -8.92 -18.45
C GLU A 388 -37.37 -9.04 -19.72
N GLU A 389 -38.59 -8.52 -19.70
CA GLU A 389 -39.43 -8.45 -20.90
C GLU A 389 -38.78 -7.47 -21.89
N GLU A 390 -38.15 -8.00 -22.95
CA GLU A 390 -37.71 -7.20 -24.10
C GLU A 390 -38.93 -6.52 -24.73
N LYS A 391 -39.21 -5.28 -24.32
CA LYS A 391 -39.85 -4.31 -25.21
C LYS A 391 -38.95 -4.20 -26.42
N GLU A 392 -39.47 -4.55 -27.60
CA GLU A 392 -38.72 -4.47 -28.86
C GLU A 392 -38.00 -3.11 -28.93
N PRO A 393 -36.68 -3.09 -29.20
CA PRO A 393 -35.94 -1.83 -29.26
C PRO A 393 -36.60 -0.93 -30.32
N PRO A 394 -36.79 0.38 -30.04
CA PRO A 394 -37.44 1.28 -30.97
C PRO A 394 -36.71 1.21 -32.31
N LYS A 395 -37.49 1.01 -33.38
CA LYS A 395 -36.94 0.73 -34.71
C LYS A 395 -36.32 1.98 -35.31
N TYR A 396 -35.05 2.20 -34.98
CA TYR A 396 -34.22 3.27 -35.51
C TYR A 396 -34.18 3.23 -37.04
N ASP A 397 -34.04 4.39 -37.66
CA ASP A 397 -33.76 4.49 -39.08
C ASP A 397 -32.38 3.90 -39.43
N GLU A 398 -32.17 3.55 -40.70
CA GLU A 398 -30.98 2.83 -41.16
C GLU A 398 -29.67 3.64 -41.03
N GLU A 399 -29.74 4.97 -40.87
CA GLU A 399 -28.58 5.83 -40.65
C GLU A 399 -28.22 5.87 -39.15
N THR A 400 -29.21 6.07 -38.28
CA THR A 400 -29.05 6.06 -36.82
C THR A 400 -28.57 4.70 -36.29
N GLN A 401 -29.11 3.60 -36.81
CA GLN A 401 -28.71 2.25 -36.37
C GLN A 401 -27.22 1.96 -36.68
N ARG A 402 -26.72 2.41 -37.85
CA ARG A 402 -25.30 2.28 -38.23
C ARG A 402 -24.35 3.11 -37.36
N LEU A 403 -24.81 4.26 -36.84
CA LEU A 403 -24.04 5.09 -35.91
C LEU A 403 -23.93 4.43 -34.53
N ILE A 404 -25.02 3.82 -34.05
CA ILE A 404 -25.05 3.08 -32.78
C ILE A 404 -24.13 1.84 -32.85
N ASP A 405 -24.23 1.03 -33.91
CA ASP A 405 -23.37 -0.15 -34.13
C ASP A 405 -21.88 0.20 -34.27
N GLY A 406 -21.57 1.38 -34.84
CA GLY A 406 -20.21 1.91 -34.92
C GLY A 406 -19.64 2.29 -33.55
N ASN A 407 -20.44 2.94 -32.70
CA ASN A 407 -20.04 3.30 -31.34
C ASN A 407 -19.93 2.08 -30.42
N LEU A 408 -20.80 1.08 -30.54
CA LEU A 408 -20.71 -0.17 -29.77
C LEU A 408 -19.40 -0.93 -30.03
N LYS A 409 -18.95 -1.00 -31.29
CA LYS A 409 -17.62 -1.56 -31.63
C LYS A 409 -16.45 -0.75 -31.08
N THR A 410 -16.67 0.51 -30.73
CA THR A 410 -15.63 1.40 -30.18
C THR A 410 -15.62 1.39 -28.65
N LYS A 411 -16.74 1.05 -27.98
CA LYS A 411 -16.83 0.84 -26.52
C LYS A 411 -16.25 -0.52 -26.05
N LEU A 412 -15.93 -1.45 -26.96
CA LEU A 412 -15.41 -2.80 -26.67
C LEU A 412 -13.88 -2.96 -26.85
N LEU A 413 -13.13 -1.84 -26.97
CA LEU A 413 -11.66 -1.76 -27.01
C LEU A 413 -11.15 -0.77 -25.93
#